data_AF-A0A962IME7-F1
#
_entry.id   AF-A0A962IME7-F1
#
_cell.length_a   1.000
_cell.length_b   1.000
_cell.length_c   1.000
_cell.angle_alpha   90.00
_cell.angle_beta   90.00
_cell.angle_gamma   90.00
#
_symmetry.space_group_name_H-M   'P 1'
#
loop_
_entity.id
_entity.type
_entity.pdbx_description
1 polymer ?
#
loop_
_entity_poly.entity_id
_entity_poly.type
_entity_poly.pdbx_seq_one_letter_code
_entity_poly.pdbx_strand_id
1 'polypeptide(L)'
;VGESPLAAYVDRVRSFLGLSGALADGAVAFSDRAGGNMSRPYYPDGIIGTQNGPFARPFPQWSPFSDGIQLDLVYNQLAQHVAHYLNQAAVASQLDGNSNTVREGVALFVGDTLLAPKPTPDNPVPLPDIGRGQCTTLPRLPNGIQIFPGSVPIYRGTTLVGGIGVS
;
A
#
# COMPACT_ATOMS: atom_id res chain seq x y z
N VAL A 1 -2.43 -2.32 8.92
CA VAL A 1 -2.85 -2.26 7.48
C VAL A 1 -1.69 -2.07 6.51
N GLY A 2 -0.67 -1.25 6.81
CA GLY A 2 0.70 -1.47 6.29
C GLY A 2 1.52 -2.18 7.36
N GLU A 3 1.99 -3.41 7.13
CA GLU A 3 2.54 -4.23 8.23
C GLU A 3 3.79 -5.01 7.86
N SER A 4 3.96 -5.44 6.61
CA SER A 4 5.19 -6.17 6.26
C SER A 4 6.30 -5.18 5.88
N PRO A 5 7.52 -5.33 6.42
CA PRO A 5 8.69 -4.67 5.86
C PRO A 5 8.85 -5.03 4.39
N LEU A 6 9.25 -4.09 3.54
CA LEU A 6 9.41 -4.32 2.10
C LEU A 6 10.40 -5.47 1.81
N ALA A 7 11.44 -5.61 2.62
CA ALA A 7 12.40 -6.72 2.53
C ALA A 7 11.75 -8.10 2.68
N ALA A 8 10.68 -8.21 3.48
CA ALA A 8 9.97 -9.47 3.65
C ALA A 8 9.31 -9.96 2.34
N TYR A 9 8.92 -9.05 1.45
CA TYR A 9 8.42 -9.44 0.12
C TYR A 9 9.52 -10.03 -0.75
N VAL A 10 10.76 -9.53 -0.67
CA VAL A 10 11.90 -10.09 -1.40
C VAL A 10 12.16 -11.52 -0.94
N ASP A 11 12.16 -11.76 0.37
CA ASP A 11 12.36 -13.10 0.93
C ASP A 11 11.22 -14.05 0.54
N ARG A 12 9.96 -13.57 0.57
CA ARG A 12 8.81 -14.35 0.08
C ARG A 12 8.95 -14.74 -1.38
N VAL A 13 9.36 -13.83 -2.26
CA VAL A 13 9.55 -14.12 -3.69
C VAL A 13 10.64 -15.17 -3.89
N ARG A 14 11.79 -15.02 -3.21
CA ARG A 14 12.90 -15.98 -3.30
C ARG A 14 12.48 -17.38 -2.85
N SER A 15 11.79 -17.46 -1.70
CA SER A 15 11.26 -18.72 -1.20
C SER A 15 10.22 -19.33 -2.12
N PHE A 16 9.30 -18.51 -2.64
CA PHE A 16 8.22 -18.95 -3.53
C PHE A 16 8.73 -19.51 -4.86
N LEU A 17 9.74 -18.86 -5.44
CA LEU A 17 10.35 -19.29 -6.70
C LEU A 17 11.40 -20.39 -6.53
N GLY A 18 11.88 -20.63 -5.30
CA GLY A 18 13.06 -21.46 -5.06
C GLY A 18 14.35 -20.85 -5.63
N LEU A 19 14.41 -19.52 -5.75
CA LEU A 19 15.49 -18.78 -6.38
C LEU A 19 16.03 -17.71 -5.43
N SER A 20 17.16 -17.97 -4.77
CA SER A 20 17.77 -17.05 -3.80
C SER A 20 18.24 -15.72 -4.41
N GLY A 21 18.61 -15.71 -5.70
CA GLY A 21 19.01 -14.51 -6.44
C GLY A 21 17.85 -13.64 -6.94
N ALA A 22 16.60 -14.11 -6.84
CA ALA A 22 15.45 -13.38 -7.38
C ALA A 22 15.39 -11.94 -6.85
N LEU A 23 15.14 -11.00 -7.77
CA LEU A 23 15.06 -9.55 -7.55
C LEU A 23 16.38 -8.85 -7.13
N ALA A 24 17.51 -9.53 -7.11
CA ALA A 24 18.79 -8.93 -6.68
C ALA A 24 19.83 -8.78 -7.80
N ASP A 25 19.90 -9.73 -8.73
CA ASP A 25 20.96 -9.83 -9.73
C ASP A 25 20.53 -9.44 -11.15
N GLY A 26 19.22 -9.27 -11.38
CA GLY A 26 18.67 -9.01 -12.72
C GLY A 26 18.74 -10.20 -13.67
N ALA A 27 19.02 -11.41 -13.19
CA ALA A 27 19.11 -12.62 -14.02
C ALA A 27 17.76 -13.09 -14.55
N VAL A 28 16.66 -12.70 -13.89
CA VAL A 28 15.28 -13.04 -14.27
C VAL A 28 14.46 -11.76 -14.44
N ALA A 29 13.88 -11.59 -15.62
CA ALA A 29 12.85 -10.60 -15.88
C ALA A 29 11.46 -11.24 -15.67
N PHE A 30 10.56 -10.53 -14.99
CA PHE A 30 9.19 -10.97 -14.76
C PHE A 30 8.24 -10.25 -15.71
N SER A 31 7.34 -11.01 -16.34
CA SER A 31 6.25 -10.40 -17.10
C SER A 31 5.21 -9.79 -16.17
N ASP A 32 4.44 -8.81 -16.65
CA ASP A 32 3.33 -8.21 -15.89
C ASP A 32 2.33 -9.27 -15.42
N ARG A 33 2.09 -10.29 -16.26
CA ARG A 33 1.27 -11.45 -15.89
C ARG A 33 1.83 -12.25 -14.73
N ALA A 34 3.15 -12.49 -14.71
CA ALA A 34 3.78 -13.19 -13.59
C ALA A 34 3.67 -12.35 -12.31
N GLY A 35 3.90 -11.05 -12.38
CA GLY A 35 3.71 -10.11 -11.26
C GLY A 35 2.28 -10.09 -10.74
N GLY A 36 1.29 -9.99 -11.64
CA GLY A 36 -0.13 -10.04 -11.33
C GLY A 36 -0.54 -11.35 -10.67
N ASN A 37 -0.09 -12.49 -11.20
CA ASN A 37 -0.39 -13.80 -10.61
C ASN A 37 0.29 -13.99 -9.23
N MET A 38 1.51 -13.50 -9.05
CA MET A 38 2.21 -13.50 -7.74
C MET A 38 1.56 -12.58 -6.70
N SER A 39 0.62 -11.73 -7.09
CA SER A 39 -0.11 -10.79 -6.22
C SER A 39 -1.53 -11.24 -5.90
N ARG A 40 -1.85 -12.50 -6.18
CA ARG A 40 -3.17 -13.06 -5.92
C ARG A 40 -3.26 -13.61 -4.50
N PRO A 41 -4.40 -13.41 -3.81
CA PRO A 41 -4.58 -13.94 -2.47
C PRO A 41 -4.79 -15.46 -2.45
N TYR A 42 -5.03 -16.04 -3.62
CA TYR A 42 -4.99 -17.46 -3.93
C TYR A 42 -4.09 -17.67 -5.15
N TYR A 43 -3.03 -18.45 -5.01
CA TYR A 43 -2.11 -18.80 -6.08
C TYR A 43 -2.17 -20.30 -6.40
N PRO A 44 -2.39 -20.69 -7.66
CA PRO A 44 -2.63 -19.81 -8.80
C PRO A 44 -4.03 -19.18 -8.77
N ASP A 45 -4.20 -18.06 -9.47
CA ASP A 45 -5.48 -17.35 -9.52
C ASP A 45 -6.64 -18.26 -9.96
N GLY A 46 -7.82 -18.01 -9.40
CA GLY A 46 -9.03 -18.78 -9.71
C GLY A 46 -9.17 -20.12 -8.98
N ILE A 47 -8.17 -20.56 -8.20
CA ILE A 47 -8.28 -21.76 -7.34
C ILE A 47 -8.38 -21.35 -5.87
N ILE A 48 -9.61 -21.37 -5.34
CA ILE A 48 -9.90 -21.00 -3.94
C ILE A 48 -9.28 -22.00 -2.96
N GLY A 49 -8.76 -21.49 -1.84
CA GLY A 49 -8.21 -22.30 -0.74
C GLY A 49 -6.74 -22.66 -0.88
N THR A 50 -6.08 -22.16 -1.93
CA THR A 50 -4.62 -22.26 -2.11
C THR A 50 -3.88 -21.23 -1.24
N GLN A 51 -2.56 -21.33 -1.17
CA GLN A 51 -1.74 -20.30 -0.51
C GLN A 51 -1.72 -19.02 -1.35
N ASN A 52 -1.50 -17.86 -0.72
CA ASN A 52 -1.35 -16.60 -1.43
C ASN A 52 -0.01 -16.53 -2.20
N GLY A 53 0.02 -15.71 -3.25
CA GLY A 53 1.26 -15.35 -3.92
C GLY A 53 2.17 -14.47 -3.03
N PRO A 54 3.48 -14.38 -3.35
CA PRO A 54 4.48 -13.75 -2.49
C PRO A 54 4.30 -12.23 -2.31
N PHE A 55 3.55 -11.57 -3.21
CA PHE A 55 3.23 -10.15 -3.13
C PHE A 55 1.92 -9.86 -2.41
N ALA A 56 1.09 -10.88 -2.18
CA ALA A 56 -0.21 -10.75 -1.52
C ALA A 56 -0.13 -11.04 -0.02
N ARG A 57 -1.10 -10.52 0.73
CA ARG A 57 -1.41 -10.98 2.09
C ARG A 57 -2.15 -12.33 2.04
N PRO A 58 -2.06 -13.15 3.11
CA PRO A 58 -2.94 -14.30 3.28
C PRO A 58 -4.41 -13.89 3.18
N PHE A 59 -5.26 -14.71 2.57
CA PHE A 59 -6.65 -14.36 2.28
C PHE A 59 -7.44 -13.77 3.46
N PRO A 60 -7.32 -14.27 4.72
CA PRO A 60 -8.03 -13.67 5.87
C PRO A 60 -7.64 -12.22 6.19
N GLN A 61 -6.51 -11.74 5.70
CA GLN A 61 -6.00 -10.37 5.88
C GLN A 61 -6.04 -9.55 4.58
N TRP A 62 -6.49 -10.16 3.49
CA TRP A 62 -6.48 -9.57 2.17
C TRP A 62 -7.81 -8.89 1.86
N SER A 63 -7.75 -7.77 1.15
CA SER A 63 -8.90 -7.15 0.49
C SER A 63 -8.42 -6.36 -0.74
N PRO A 64 -9.32 -5.87 -1.61
CA PRO A 64 -8.95 -4.92 -2.67
C PRO A 64 -8.26 -3.64 -2.17
N PHE A 65 -8.34 -3.35 -0.87
CA PHE A 65 -7.71 -2.21 -0.21
C PHE A 65 -6.59 -2.63 0.76
N SER A 66 -6.23 -3.92 0.80
CA SER A 66 -5.20 -4.53 1.65
C SER A 66 -4.56 -5.68 0.88
N ASP A 67 -3.90 -5.32 -0.21
CA ASP A 67 -3.47 -6.24 -1.26
C ASP A 67 -2.03 -6.77 -1.08
N GLY A 68 -1.28 -6.23 -0.12
CA GLY A 68 0.09 -6.64 0.18
C GLY A 68 1.09 -5.57 -0.21
N ILE A 69 2.05 -5.90 -1.08
CA ILE A 69 3.19 -5.02 -1.38
C ILE A 69 2.72 -3.66 -1.93
N GLN A 70 1.63 -3.63 -2.69
CA GLN A 70 1.11 -2.40 -3.29
C GLN A 70 0.65 -1.41 -2.21
N LEU A 71 -0.17 -1.83 -1.25
CA LEU A 71 -0.50 -0.99 -0.09
C LEU A 71 0.72 -0.70 0.79
N ASP A 72 1.52 -1.72 1.13
CA ASP A 72 2.65 -1.56 2.05
C ASP A 72 3.70 -0.57 1.54
N LEU A 73 3.83 -0.40 0.21
CA LEU A 73 4.70 0.61 -0.42
C LEU A 73 4.26 2.06 -0.15
N VAL A 74 2.96 2.29 -0.06
CA VAL A 74 2.38 3.65 0.05
C VAL A 74 1.82 3.95 1.44
N TYR A 75 1.68 2.94 2.29
CA TYR A 75 0.95 3.06 3.56
C TYR A 75 1.49 4.17 4.47
N ASN A 76 2.81 4.26 4.63
CA ASN A 76 3.41 5.30 5.48
C ASN A 76 3.14 6.70 4.95
N GLN A 77 3.18 6.89 3.63
CA GLN A 77 2.92 8.17 3.00
C GLN A 77 1.43 8.54 3.10
N LEU A 78 0.53 7.56 2.93
CA LEU A 78 -0.90 7.76 3.18
C LEU A 78 -1.17 8.16 4.64
N ALA A 79 -0.55 7.48 5.61
CA ALA A 79 -0.71 7.80 7.02
C ALA A 79 -0.18 9.20 7.36
N GLN A 80 0.98 9.58 6.80
CA GLN A 80 1.53 10.92 6.94
C GLN A 80 0.64 12.00 6.32
N HIS A 81 0.09 11.75 5.13
CA HIS A 81 -0.83 12.68 4.48
C HIS A 81 -2.11 12.86 5.29
N VAL A 82 -2.68 11.78 5.82
CA VAL A 82 -3.85 11.85 6.72
C VAL A 82 -3.50 12.62 7.99
N ALA A 83 -2.34 12.38 8.60
CA ALA A 83 -1.88 13.13 9.76
C ALA A 83 -1.71 14.62 9.43
N HIS A 84 -1.08 14.96 8.31
CA HIS A 84 -1.00 16.35 7.84
C HIS A 84 -2.39 16.95 7.71
N TYR A 85 -3.29 16.29 6.97
CA TYR A 85 -4.66 16.77 6.76
C TYR A 85 -5.40 17.00 8.07
N LEU A 86 -5.33 16.06 9.03
CA LEU A 86 -5.98 16.21 10.34
C LEU A 86 -5.36 17.30 11.20
N ASN A 87 -4.04 17.48 11.16
CA ASN A 87 -3.35 18.57 11.87
C ASN A 87 -3.80 19.95 11.34
N GLN A 88 -3.97 20.05 10.02
CA GLN A 88 -4.41 21.27 9.34
C GLN A 88 -5.94 21.45 9.37
N ALA A 89 -6.70 20.38 9.58
CA ALA A 89 -8.16 20.41 9.60
C ALA A 89 -8.67 21.05 10.88
N ALA A 90 -9.62 21.96 10.74
CA ALA A 90 -10.39 22.44 11.87
C ALA A 90 -11.46 21.42 12.24
N VAL A 91 -11.46 20.97 13.49
CA VAL A 91 -12.60 20.23 14.03
C VAL A 91 -13.63 21.28 14.45
N ALA A 92 -14.60 21.55 13.58
CA ALA A 92 -15.76 22.33 13.98
C ALA A 92 -16.56 21.52 15.00
N SER A 93 -16.48 21.89 16.27
CA SER A 93 -17.51 21.50 17.24
C SER A 93 -18.80 22.21 16.85
N GLN A 94 -19.67 21.54 16.07
CA GLN A 94 -21.02 22.01 15.79
C GLN A 94 -21.88 21.93 17.07
N LEU A 95 -21.64 22.82 18.04
CA LEU A 95 -22.51 22.99 19.20
C LEU A 95 -23.10 24.39 19.31
N ASP A 96 -22.66 25.36 18.52
CA ASP A 96 -23.32 26.66 18.40
C ASP A 96 -23.56 26.99 16.92
N GLY A 97 -24.80 27.28 16.55
CA GLY A 97 -25.21 27.53 15.15
C GLY A 97 -24.70 28.86 14.56
N ASN A 98 -23.46 29.24 14.83
CA ASN A 98 -22.83 30.47 14.36
C ASN A 98 -21.64 30.11 13.45
N SER A 99 -21.81 30.34 12.15
CA SER A 99 -20.80 30.09 11.13
C SER A 99 -19.81 31.25 11.05
N ASN A 100 -18.80 31.26 11.93
CA ASN A 100 -17.57 32.04 11.71
C ASN A 100 -16.37 31.48 12.48
N THR A 101 -16.32 30.16 12.68
CA THR A 101 -15.18 29.50 13.32
C THR A 101 -13.95 29.62 12.42
N VAL A 102 -12.99 30.43 12.85
CA VAL A 102 -11.61 30.39 12.35
C VAL A 102 -11.19 28.91 12.38
N ARG A 103 -10.67 28.42 11.25
CA ARG A 103 -10.23 27.04 11.13
C ARG A 103 -9.03 26.80 12.04
N GLU A 104 -9.28 26.40 13.28
CA GLU A 104 -8.21 26.08 14.22
C GLU A 104 -7.81 24.62 14.04
N GLY A 105 -6.64 24.38 13.42
CA GLY A 105 -6.07 23.04 13.32
C GLY A 105 -5.87 22.38 14.68
N VAL A 106 -5.62 21.07 14.70
CA VAL A 106 -5.60 20.28 15.94
C VAL A 106 -4.21 19.70 16.22
N ALA A 107 -3.81 19.69 17.49
CA ALA A 107 -2.61 18.98 17.91
C ALA A 107 -2.81 17.46 17.78
N LEU A 108 -1.85 16.77 17.18
CA LEU A 108 -1.90 15.32 16.98
C LEU A 108 -1.01 14.60 17.97
N PHE A 109 -1.51 13.48 18.48
CA PHE A 109 -0.82 12.62 19.43
C PHE A 109 -0.86 11.16 18.97
N VAL A 110 0.19 10.41 19.30
CA VAL A 110 0.23 8.94 19.20
C VAL A 110 0.43 8.40 20.62
N GLY A 111 -0.64 7.86 21.20
CA GLY A 111 -0.69 7.66 22.66
C GLY A 111 -0.51 8.99 23.38
N ASP A 112 0.42 9.06 24.33
CA ASP A 112 0.75 10.29 25.05
C ASP A 112 1.84 11.14 24.37
N THR A 113 2.39 10.69 23.23
CA THR A 113 3.46 11.40 22.52
C THR A 113 2.87 12.43 21.55
N LEU A 114 3.23 13.70 21.73
CA LEU A 114 2.89 14.76 20.77
C LEU A 114 3.60 14.50 19.44
N LEU A 115 2.81 14.27 18.38
CA LEU A 115 3.29 14.10 17.01
C LEU A 115 3.43 15.45 16.30
N ALA A 116 2.44 16.33 16.46
CA ALA A 116 2.46 17.67 15.87
C ALA A 116 1.62 18.64 16.73
N PRO A 117 2.14 19.84 17.06
CA PRO A 117 1.34 20.84 17.77
C PRO A 117 0.23 21.40 16.85
N LYS A 118 -0.74 22.09 17.46
CA LYS A 118 -1.75 22.87 16.73
C LYS A 118 -1.05 23.94 15.86
N PRO A 119 -1.49 24.16 14.61
CA PRO A 119 -1.02 25.28 13.79
C PRO A 119 -1.23 26.64 14.46
N THR A 120 -0.23 27.53 14.35
CA THR A 120 -0.27 28.91 14.86
C THR A 120 0.15 29.90 13.76
N PRO A 121 -0.09 31.20 13.90
CA PRO A 121 0.44 32.19 12.94
C PRO A 121 1.96 32.11 12.76
N ASP A 122 2.71 31.83 13.83
CA ASP A 122 4.18 31.71 13.80
C ASP A 122 4.66 30.35 13.24
N ASN A 123 3.83 29.30 13.35
CA ASN A 123 4.10 27.98 12.78
C ASN A 123 2.83 27.44 12.09
N PRO A 124 2.52 27.92 10.88
CA PRO A 124 1.25 27.62 10.21
C PRO A 124 1.19 26.19 9.67
N VAL A 125 2.32 25.49 9.54
CA VAL A 125 2.38 24.09 9.06
C VAL A 125 3.34 23.26 9.93
N PRO A 126 2.94 22.90 11.17
CA PRO A 126 3.83 22.17 12.08
C PRO A 126 4.18 20.76 11.60
N LEU A 127 3.29 20.14 10.83
CA LEU A 127 3.50 18.85 10.18
C LEU A 127 3.45 19.06 8.67
N PRO A 128 4.56 18.96 7.92
CA PRO A 128 4.54 19.07 6.48
C PRO A 128 3.80 17.89 5.84
N ASP A 129 3.22 18.13 4.65
CA ASP A 129 2.67 17.05 3.83
C ASP A 129 3.79 16.23 3.16
N ILE A 130 3.47 15.06 2.59
CA ILE A 130 4.40 14.17 1.90
C ILE A 130 5.01 14.77 0.62
N GLY A 131 4.58 15.94 0.16
CA GLY A 131 5.11 16.58 -1.03
C GLY A 131 4.76 15.86 -2.34
N ARG A 132 4.95 16.54 -3.48
CA ARG A 132 4.61 15.96 -4.79
C ARG A 132 5.58 14.84 -5.17
N GLY A 133 5.04 13.71 -5.63
CA GLY A 133 5.85 12.59 -6.15
C GLY A 133 6.51 11.73 -5.07
N GLN A 134 6.10 11.85 -3.81
CA GLN A 134 6.57 10.98 -2.72
C GLN A 134 5.44 10.06 -2.22
N CYS A 135 4.76 9.39 -3.16
CA CYS A 135 3.74 8.41 -2.79
C CYS A 135 4.35 7.18 -2.11
N THR A 136 5.65 6.94 -2.33
CA THR A 136 6.47 6.00 -1.56
C THR A 136 7.67 6.71 -0.95
N THR A 137 8.32 6.06 0.02
CA THR A 137 9.62 6.47 0.56
C THR A 137 10.80 6.02 -0.33
N LEU A 138 10.54 5.46 -1.51
CA LEU A 138 11.53 4.88 -2.40
C LEU A 138 11.74 5.76 -3.65
N PRO A 139 12.91 6.42 -3.79
CA PRO A 139 13.17 7.30 -4.93
C PRO A 139 13.11 6.62 -6.30
N ARG A 140 13.38 5.30 -6.36
CA ARG A 140 13.31 4.51 -7.60
C ARG A 140 11.90 4.03 -7.94
N LEU A 141 10.94 4.25 -7.05
CA LEU A 141 9.55 3.85 -7.22
C LEU A 141 8.60 4.93 -6.65
N PRO A 142 8.74 6.20 -7.08
CA PRO A 142 8.10 7.34 -6.42
C PRO A 142 6.56 7.30 -6.48
N ASN A 143 6.01 6.65 -7.50
CA ASN A 143 4.56 6.51 -7.72
C ASN A 143 4.00 5.18 -7.21
N GLY A 144 4.83 4.35 -6.57
CA GLY A 144 4.45 2.99 -6.19
C GLY A 144 4.39 2.04 -7.39
N ILE A 145 3.70 0.91 -7.19
CA ILE A 145 3.31 -0.02 -8.24
C ILE A 145 1.81 -0.18 -8.23
N GLN A 146 1.27 -0.56 -9.38
CA GLN A 146 -0.11 -0.93 -9.52
C GLN A 146 -0.17 -2.38 -9.97
N ILE A 147 -0.72 -3.25 -9.14
CA ILE A 147 -0.84 -4.67 -9.46
C ILE A 147 -2.31 -5.04 -9.58
N PHE A 148 -2.95 -4.50 -10.61
CA PHE A 148 -4.24 -5.03 -11.01
C PHE A 148 -4.02 -6.35 -11.76
N PRO A 149 -4.82 -7.39 -11.50
CA PRO A 149 -4.81 -8.59 -12.31
C PRO A 149 -5.36 -8.23 -13.70
N GLY A 150 -4.49 -7.77 -14.60
CA GLY A 150 -4.83 -7.63 -16.02
C GLY A 150 -5.00 -8.99 -16.69
N SER A 151 -4.56 -10.07 -16.04
CA SER A 151 -4.52 -11.41 -16.63
C SER A 151 -4.99 -12.50 -15.68
N VAL A 152 -5.63 -13.51 -16.25
CA VAL A 152 -6.08 -14.71 -15.53
C VAL A 152 -5.63 -15.99 -16.26
N PRO A 153 -5.23 -17.04 -15.52
CA PRO A 153 -5.04 -18.37 -16.10
C PRO A 153 -6.37 -18.95 -16.58
N ILE A 154 -6.32 -19.77 -17.64
CA ILE A 154 -7.47 -20.54 -18.13
C ILE A 154 -7.19 -22.01 -17.85
N TYR A 155 -8.11 -22.65 -17.12
CA TYR A 155 -8.06 -24.07 -16.79
C TYR A 155 -9.13 -24.85 -17.56
N ARG A 156 -8.83 -26.11 -17.90
CA ARG A 156 -9.82 -27.12 -18.33
C ARG A 156 -9.76 -28.27 -17.34
N GLY A 157 -10.78 -28.42 -16.51
CA GLY A 157 -10.68 -29.28 -15.32
C GLY A 157 -9.56 -28.76 -14.40
N THR A 158 -8.63 -29.63 -14.02
CA THR A 158 -7.45 -29.28 -13.22
C THR A 158 -6.22 -28.90 -14.05
N THR A 159 -6.31 -28.92 -15.39
CA THR A 159 -5.17 -28.66 -16.28
C THR A 159 -5.11 -27.19 -16.68
N LEU A 160 -3.96 -26.53 -16.49
CA LEU A 160 -3.69 -25.20 -17.04
C LEU A 160 -3.55 -25.29 -18.56
N VAL A 161 -4.44 -24.63 -19.31
CA VAL A 161 -4.45 -24.67 -20.79
C VAL A 161 -4.08 -23.33 -21.43
N GLY A 162 -3.79 -22.31 -20.62
CA GLY A 162 -3.25 -21.03 -21.09
C GLY A 162 -3.67 -19.88 -20.18
N GLY A 163 -3.83 -18.70 -20.77
CA GLY A 163 -4.78 -17.72 -20.24
C GLY A 163 -4.72 -16.38 -20.95
N ILE A 164 -5.55 -15.45 -20.51
CA ILE A 164 -5.77 -14.17 -21.15
C ILE A 164 -5.20 -13.02 -20.31
N GLY A 165 -4.77 -11.95 -20.96
CA GLY A 165 -4.31 -10.72 -20.32
C GLY A 165 -4.73 -9.49 -21.12
N VAL A 166 -5.16 -8.45 -20.43
CA VAL A 166 -5.49 -7.13 -20.93
C VAL A 166 -4.77 -6.13 -20.03
N SER A 167 -4.06 -5.18 -20.63
CA SER A 167 -3.36 -4.09 -19.94
C SER A 167 -3.82 -2.75 -20.49
#